data_AF-A0A926XDV9-F1
#
_entry.id   AF-A0A926XDV9-F1
#
_cell.length_a   1.000
_cell.length_b   1.000
_cell.length_c   1.000
_cell.angle_alpha   90.00
_cell.angle_beta   90.00
_cell.angle_gamma   90.00
#
_symmetry.space_group_name_H-M   'P 1'
#
loop_
_entity.id
_entity.type
_entity.pdbx_description
1 polymer ?
#
loop_
_entity_poly.entity_id
_entity_poly.type
_entity_poly.pdbx_seq_one_letter_code
_entity_poly.pdbx_strand_id
1 'polypeptide(L)'
;MASLFTAIVLRDVPKLSAQIDLFKYPLKGGFRGFSLVPPGVHYVSVQAEATHPGFWCYLHPDEVVVKVFDYTLQQFVDDNSESVATYQQLAINGSMGTALFPYPQEQWEKWRKLTQYINSSDFPPQLHQEIVSEPPVNLPIAELSDWMEKHHKSRFELALFDTHKGDKEAFLGELQFSFVRWLVTSENDGDAEASNRWQHLLLSIYNAGERIISQNSNCFVAVIDTLIAQFECLPDSMFEPNSFVNHDASYLVEDMLDTDIEELGAKGREFAAYLEKRRTNG
;
A
#
# COMPACT_ATOMS: atom_id res chain seq x y z
N MET A 1 27.94 -3.80 18.54
CA MET A 1 26.79 -4.20 17.71
C MET A 1 27.21 -3.98 16.28
N ALA A 2 27.20 -5.03 15.44
CA ALA A 2 27.34 -4.82 14.00
C ALA A 2 26.14 -3.97 13.56
N SER A 3 26.40 -2.86 12.87
CA SER A 3 25.33 -2.09 12.23
C SER A 3 24.72 -3.00 11.17
N LEU A 4 23.40 -3.19 11.21
CA LEU A 4 22.71 -3.91 10.14
C LEU A 4 22.94 -3.12 8.84
N PHE A 5 23.41 -3.80 7.78
CA PHE A 5 23.67 -3.16 6.48
C PHE A 5 22.73 -3.71 5.44
N THR A 6 21.85 -2.85 4.96
CA THR A 6 20.85 -3.15 3.94
C THR A 6 21.02 -2.20 2.77
N ALA A 7 20.90 -2.74 1.55
CA ALA A 7 21.11 -1.97 0.33
C ALA A 7 20.32 -2.52 -0.86
N ILE A 8 20.04 -1.64 -1.81
CA ILE A 8 19.50 -1.99 -3.12
C ILE A 8 20.51 -1.52 -4.16
N VAL A 9 21.17 -2.47 -4.81
CA VAL A 9 22.14 -2.22 -5.88
C VAL A 9 21.43 -2.26 -7.23
N LEU A 10 21.62 -1.20 -8.01
CA LEU A 10 21.07 -1.04 -9.35
C LEU A 10 22.20 -0.98 -10.37
N ARG A 11 22.14 -1.86 -11.36
CA ARG A 11 23.09 -1.92 -12.46
C ARG A 11 22.47 -1.40 -13.75
N ASP A 12 23.33 -0.77 -14.54
CA ASP A 12 23.07 -0.35 -15.91
C ASP A 12 21.81 0.51 -16.06
N VAL A 13 21.54 1.34 -15.05
CA VAL A 13 20.38 2.23 -15.04
C VAL A 13 20.54 3.43 -15.98
N PRO A 14 19.44 3.91 -16.58
CA PRO A 14 19.39 5.22 -17.21
C PRO A 14 19.83 6.33 -16.25
N LYS A 15 20.39 7.43 -16.79
CA LYS A 15 21.00 8.51 -15.99
C LYS A 15 20.12 9.76 -15.88
N LEU A 16 18.80 9.58 -15.77
CA LEU A 16 17.85 10.70 -15.70
C LEU A 16 17.42 10.95 -14.25
N SER A 17 16.57 10.08 -13.71
CA SER A 17 16.13 10.14 -12.32
C SER A 17 15.86 8.72 -11.80
N ALA A 18 15.94 8.55 -10.48
CA ALA A 18 15.53 7.35 -9.77
C ALA A 18 14.53 7.72 -8.69
N GLN A 19 13.66 6.78 -8.34
CA GLN A 19 12.75 6.86 -7.24
C GLN A 19 13.03 5.71 -6.28
N ILE A 20 12.98 6.02 -4.99
CA ILE A 20 12.81 5.02 -3.94
C ILE A 20 11.61 5.45 -3.09
N ASP A 21 10.62 4.58 -3.01
CA ASP A 21 9.35 4.83 -2.34
C ASP A 21 8.67 6.11 -2.85
N LEU A 22 8.49 7.12 -2.00
CA LEU A 22 7.92 8.42 -2.38
C LEU A 22 8.99 9.46 -2.78
N PHE A 23 10.28 9.12 -2.68
CA PHE A 23 11.37 10.05 -2.92
C PHE A 23 11.93 9.91 -4.32
N LYS A 24 11.90 11.00 -5.10
CA LYS A 24 12.51 11.09 -6.43
C LYS A 24 13.81 11.88 -6.37
N TYR A 25 14.82 11.39 -7.07
CA TYR A 25 16.13 12.00 -7.12
C TYR A 25 16.66 12.09 -8.56
N PRO A 26 17.10 13.29 -9.04
CA PRO A 26 17.74 13.42 -10.33
C PRO A 26 19.13 12.77 -10.28
N LEU A 27 19.39 11.81 -11.17
CA LEU A 27 20.63 11.06 -11.14
C LEU A 27 21.82 11.90 -11.63
N LYS A 28 22.95 11.72 -10.95
CA LYS A 28 24.27 12.20 -11.40
C LYS A 28 25.15 10.98 -11.72
N GLY A 29 26.21 11.19 -12.48
CA GLY A 29 27.14 10.12 -12.86
C GLY A 29 27.63 9.34 -11.63
N GLY A 30 27.68 8.00 -11.76
CA GLY A 30 28.18 7.11 -10.71
C GLY A 30 27.13 6.51 -9.78
N PHE A 31 25.85 6.87 -9.90
CA PHE A 31 24.77 6.24 -9.14
C PHE A 31 24.68 4.72 -9.42
N ARG A 32 24.54 3.94 -8.35
CA ARG A 32 24.44 2.47 -8.35
C ARG A 32 23.37 1.93 -7.39
N GLY A 33 22.44 2.78 -6.94
CA GLY A 33 21.35 2.39 -6.04
C GLY A 33 21.44 3.05 -4.66
N PHE A 34 20.88 2.38 -3.65
CA PHE A 34 20.62 2.95 -2.33
C PHE A 34 21.25 2.12 -1.21
N SER A 35 21.74 2.80 -0.16
CA SER A 35 22.28 2.19 1.07
C SER A 35 21.47 2.64 2.29
N LEU A 36 21.62 1.93 3.41
CA LEU A 36 20.90 2.22 4.66
C LEU A 36 19.38 2.18 4.48
N VAL A 37 18.91 1.33 3.56
CA VAL A 37 17.49 1.14 3.27
C VAL A 37 16.86 0.36 4.42
N PRO A 38 15.90 0.89 5.18
CA PRO A 38 15.30 0.14 6.29
C PRO A 38 14.75 -1.23 5.85
N PRO A 39 14.73 -2.26 6.70
CA PRO A 39 14.05 -3.51 6.38
C PRO A 39 12.55 -3.29 6.17
N GLY A 40 11.96 -3.99 5.21
CA GLY A 40 10.56 -3.88 4.83
C GLY A 40 10.34 -3.76 3.33
N VAL A 41 9.12 -3.36 2.95
CA VAL A 41 8.72 -3.20 1.55
C VAL A 41 9.30 -1.92 0.96
N HIS A 42 9.84 -2.00 -0.25
CA HIS A 42 10.29 -0.84 -1.01
C HIS A 42 9.88 -0.93 -2.48
N TYR A 43 9.64 0.23 -3.06
CA TYR A 43 9.49 0.40 -4.51
C TYR A 43 10.66 1.19 -5.06
N VAL A 44 11.28 0.70 -6.14
CA VAL A 44 12.36 1.40 -6.82
C VAL A 44 12.04 1.51 -8.29
N SER A 45 12.15 2.72 -8.85
CA SER A 45 12.01 2.94 -10.29
C SER A 45 13.08 3.88 -10.83
N VAL A 46 13.25 3.85 -12.14
CA VAL A 46 14.13 4.78 -12.86
C VAL A 46 13.37 5.36 -14.04
N GLN A 47 13.68 6.60 -14.38
CA GLN A 47 13.16 7.22 -15.59
C GLN A 47 13.96 6.73 -16.81
N ALA A 48 13.29 6.01 -17.71
CA ALA A 48 13.84 5.48 -18.96
C ALA A 48 13.05 6.08 -20.13
N GLU A 49 13.62 7.09 -20.79
CA GLU A 49 12.95 7.83 -21.86
C GLU A 49 11.60 8.40 -21.39
N ALA A 50 10.48 7.93 -21.96
CA ALA A 50 9.12 8.31 -21.58
C ALA A 50 8.46 7.37 -20.55
N THR A 51 9.18 6.33 -20.10
CA THR A 51 8.66 5.31 -19.18
C THR A 51 9.36 5.37 -17.81
N HIS A 52 8.74 4.75 -16.81
CA HIS A 52 9.26 4.71 -15.44
C HIS A 52 9.31 3.28 -14.89
N PRO A 53 10.10 2.39 -15.51
CA PRO A 53 10.22 1.01 -15.07
C PRO A 53 10.70 0.92 -13.62
N GLY A 54 10.06 0.05 -12.85
CA GLY A 54 10.38 -0.17 -11.46
C GLY A 54 10.09 -1.59 -11.01
N PHE A 55 10.47 -1.88 -9.78
CA PHE A 55 10.23 -3.16 -9.14
C PHE A 55 9.92 -2.98 -7.66
N TRP A 56 9.18 -3.93 -7.12
CA TRP A 56 8.90 -4.08 -5.70
C TRP A 56 9.87 -5.08 -5.10
N CYS A 57 10.29 -4.84 -3.87
CA CYS A 57 11.09 -5.79 -3.09
C CYS A 57 10.73 -5.72 -1.61
N TYR A 58 10.96 -6.81 -0.90
CA TYR A 58 10.91 -6.88 0.55
C TYR A 58 12.35 -7.10 1.03
N LEU A 59 12.92 -6.14 1.77
CA LEU A 59 14.27 -6.26 2.33
C LEU A 59 14.20 -6.85 3.74
N HIS A 60 14.93 -7.93 3.95
CA HIS A 60 15.24 -8.46 5.27
C HIS A 60 16.45 -7.74 5.89
N PRO A 61 16.62 -7.81 7.23
CA PRO A 61 17.84 -7.34 7.88
C PRO A 61 19.08 -7.98 7.25
N ASP A 62 20.14 -7.19 7.02
CA ASP A 62 21.40 -7.59 6.39
C ASP A 62 21.28 -8.10 4.94
N GLU A 63 20.19 -7.77 4.25
CA GLU A 63 19.98 -8.14 2.85
C GLU A 63 20.47 -7.06 1.88
N VAL A 64 21.09 -7.52 0.78
CA VAL A 64 21.42 -6.68 -0.37
C VAL A 64 20.72 -7.23 -1.62
N VAL A 65 19.77 -6.47 -2.14
CA VAL A 65 19.07 -6.76 -3.39
C VAL A 65 19.89 -6.22 -4.56
N VAL A 66 20.06 -7.01 -5.63
CA VAL A 66 20.78 -6.59 -6.84
C VAL A 66 19.85 -6.75 -8.04
N LYS A 67 19.63 -5.66 -8.79
CA LYS A 67 18.85 -5.68 -10.04
C LYS A 67 19.65 -5.04 -11.18
N VAL A 68 19.45 -5.55 -12.39
CA VAL A 68 20.01 -4.98 -13.63
C VAL A 68 18.87 -4.42 -14.47
N PHE A 69 19.08 -3.24 -15.04
CA PHE A 69 18.15 -2.71 -16.02
C PHE A 69 18.42 -3.30 -17.41
N ASP A 70 17.41 -3.97 -17.97
CA ASP A 70 17.46 -4.50 -19.33
C ASP A 70 16.87 -3.47 -20.31
N TYR A 71 17.72 -2.88 -21.15
CA TYR A 71 17.32 -1.88 -22.15
C TYR A 71 16.46 -2.44 -23.28
N THR A 72 16.50 -3.75 -23.54
CA THR A 72 15.67 -4.38 -24.57
C THR A 72 14.25 -4.61 -24.05
N LEU A 73 14.14 -5.09 -22.81
CA LEU A 73 12.85 -5.36 -22.16
C LEU A 73 12.25 -4.14 -21.46
N GLN A 74 13.03 -3.06 -21.30
CA GLN A 74 12.65 -1.85 -20.56
C GLN A 74 12.15 -2.16 -19.14
N GLN A 75 12.85 -3.04 -18.43
CA GLN A 75 12.48 -3.46 -17.08
C GLN A 75 13.71 -3.86 -16.27
N PHE A 76 13.54 -3.97 -14.95
CA PHE A 76 14.54 -4.57 -14.08
C PHE A 76 14.44 -6.10 -14.11
N VAL A 77 15.59 -6.76 -14.19
CA VAL A 77 15.74 -8.21 -14.15
C VAL A 77 16.73 -8.62 -13.05
N ASP A 78 16.65 -9.88 -12.64
CA ASP A 78 17.67 -10.48 -11.78
C ASP A 78 18.98 -10.65 -12.56
N ASP A 79 20.09 -10.31 -11.90
CA ASP A 79 21.42 -10.59 -12.45
C ASP A 79 21.76 -12.07 -12.30
N ASN A 80 22.81 -12.51 -12.99
CA ASN A 80 23.35 -13.85 -12.78
C ASN A 80 23.96 -13.97 -11.37
N SER A 81 23.96 -15.19 -10.81
CA SER A 81 24.36 -15.44 -9.41
C SER A 81 25.79 -14.99 -9.07
N GLU A 82 26.73 -15.10 -10.01
CA GLU A 82 28.12 -14.67 -9.81
C GLU A 82 28.23 -13.14 -9.71
N SER A 83 27.56 -12.42 -10.62
CA SER A 83 27.42 -10.96 -10.55
C SER A 83 26.75 -10.55 -9.23
N VAL A 84 25.62 -11.16 -8.86
CA VAL A 84 24.89 -10.83 -7.63
C VAL A 84 25.82 -10.94 -6.44
N ALA A 85 26.48 -12.09 -6.26
CA ALA A 85 27.40 -12.32 -5.14
C ALA A 85 28.53 -11.27 -5.10
N THR A 86 29.08 -10.91 -6.27
CA THR A 86 30.13 -9.89 -6.37
C THR A 86 29.63 -8.53 -5.89
N TYR A 87 28.49 -8.05 -6.39
CA TYR A 87 27.95 -6.74 -6.02
C TYR A 87 27.45 -6.68 -4.58
N GLN A 88 26.89 -7.78 -4.06
CA GLN A 88 26.56 -7.89 -2.64
C GLN A 88 27.81 -7.71 -1.77
N GLN A 89 28.90 -8.39 -2.08
CA GLN A 89 30.16 -8.24 -1.34
C GLN A 89 30.72 -6.81 -1.43
N LEU A 90 30.66 -6.19 -2.61
CA LEU A 90 31.10 -4.80 -2.79
C LEU A 90 30.25 -3.79 -1.99
N ALA A 91 28.95 -4.03 -1.87
CA ALA A 91 28.08 -3.21 -1.05
C ALA A 91 28.41 -3.39 0.45
N ILE A 92 28.46 -4.65 0.91
CA ILE A 92 28.70 -5.02 2.32
C ILE A 92 30.05 -4.51 2.82
N ASN A 93 31.10 -4.61 2.00
CA ASN A 93 32.45 -4.17 2.39
C ASN A 93 32.69 -2.65 2.18
N GLY A 94 31.67 -1.91 1.73
CA GLY A 94 31.74 -0.46 1.51
C GLY A 94 32.50 -0.02 0.26
N SER A 95 32.95 -0.93 -0.61
CA SER A 95 33.70 -0.60 -1.83
C SER A 95 32.88 0.19 -2.85
N MET A 96 31.54 0.16 -2.75
CA MET A 96 30.67 1.00 -3.58
C MET A 96 30.64 2.47 -3.15
N GLY A 97 31.05 2.80 -1.92
CA GLY A 97 31.21 4.17 -1.44
C GLY A 97 30.02 5.09 -1.78
N THR A 98 30.33 6.23 -2.40
CA THR A 98 29.33 7.26 -2.78
C THR A 98 28.44 6.87 -3.96
N ALA A 99 28.63 5.69 -4.56
CA ALA A 99 27.76 5.20 -5.62
C ALA A 99 26.40 4.72 -5.07
N LEU A 100 26.35 4.31 -3.80
CA LEU A 100 25.11 3.98 -3.11
C LEU A 100 24.63 5.16 -2.29
N PHE A 101 23.49 5.72 -2.66
CA PHE A 101 22.93 6.90 -2.03
C PHE A 101 22.23 6.50 -0.73
N PRO A 102 22.50 7.16 0.40
CA PRO A 102 21.79 6.86 1.63
C PRO A 102 20.27 7.06 1.45
N TYR A 103 19.48 6.12 1.97
CA TYR A 103 18.03 6.26 2.03
C TYR A 103 17.67 7.54 2.82
N PRO A 104 16.70 8.35 2.35
CA PRO A 104 16.27 9.57 3.03
C PRO A 104 15.51 9.21 4.32
N GLN A 105 16.23 9.13 5.45
CA GLN A 105 15.70 8.65 6.72
C GLN A 105 14.49 9.45 7.22
N GLU A 106 14.41 10.73 6.86
CA GLU A 106 13.27 11.61 7.15
C GLU A 106 11.96 11.15 6.48
N GLN A 107 12.03 10.37 5.41
CA GLN A 107 10.87 9.83 4.71
C GLN A 107 10.43 8.46 5.24
N TRP A 108 11.30 7.77 6.00
CA TRP A 108 11.05 6.40 6.44
C TRP A 108 9.77 6.29 7.26
N GLU A 109 9.54 7.18 8.22
CA GLU A 109 8.36 7.06 9.09
C GLU A 109 7.05 7.21 8.31
N LYS A 110 7.04 8.07 7.28
CA LYS A 110 5.89 8.22 6.38
C LYS A 110 5.68 6.93 5.59
N TRP A 111 6.74 6.40 4.97
CA TRP A 111 6.65 5.18 4.18
C TRP A 111 6.27 3.96 5.03
N ARG A 112 6.86 3.81 6.21
CA ARG A 112 6.57 2.75 7.18
C ARG A 112 5.09 2.72 7.55
N LYS A 113 4.47 3.87 7.83
CA LYS A 113 3.03 3.94 8.12
C LYS A 113 2.17 3.47 6.94
N LEU A 114 2.63 3.67 5.71
CA LEU A 114 1.94 3.24 4.49
C LEU A 114 2.11 1.75 4.17
N THR A 115 3.10 1.07 4.76
CA THR A 115 3.46 -0.31 4.41
C THR A 115 3.55 -1.28 5.61
N GLN A 116 3.29 -0.82 6.83
CA GLN A 116 3.48 -1.61 8.07
C GLN A 116 2.69 -2.92 8.17
N TYR A 117 1.59 -3.08 7.43
CA TYR A 117 0.79 -4.31 7.39
C TYR A 117 1.14 -5.21 6.20
N ILE A 118 2.07 -4.81 5.34
CA ILE A 118 2.54 -5.65 4.25
C ILE A 118 3.61 -6.59 4.80
N ASN A 119 3.29 -7.89 4.85
CA ASN A 119 4.15 -8.90 5.44
C ASN A 119 5.05 -9.57 4.38
N SER A 120 6.17 -10.15 4.79
CA SER A 120 7.09 -10.83 3.87
C SER A 120 6.54 -12.16 3.35
N SER A 121 5.68 -12.82 4.14
CA SER A 121 5.16 -14.16 3.84
C SER A 121 4.19 -14.20 2.66
N ASP A 122 3.53 -13.07 2.39
CA ASP A 122 2.53 -12.91 1.35
C ASP A 122 2.92 -11.79 0.36
N PHE A 123 4.19 -11.37 0.34
CA PHE A 123 4.65 -10.30 -0.54
C PHE A 123 4.87 -10.77 -2.00
N PRO A 124 4.39 -10.01 -3.00
CA PRO A 124 3.47 -8.88 -2.88
C PRO A 124 2.04 -9.35 -2.57
N PRO A 125 1.28 -8.63 -1.71
CA PRO A 125 -0.11 -8.98 -1.42
C PRO A 125 -0.94 -9.11 -2.70
N GLN A 126 -1.78 -10.14 -2.75
CA GLN A 126 -2.69 -10.34 -3.85
C GLN A 126 -3.76 -9.23 -3.86
N LEU A 127 -4.01 -8.65 -5.04
CA LEU A 127 -5.16 -7.80 -5.26
C LEU A 127 -6.38 -8.69 -5.57
N HIS A 128 -7.18 -8.98 -4.55
CA HIS A 128 -8.33 -9.86 -4.64
C HIS A 128 -9.49 -9.22 -5.42
N GLN A 129 -10.36 -10.09 -5.94
CA GLN A 129 -11.67 -9.73 -6.47
C GLN A 129 -12.72 -10.53 -5.69
N GLU A 130 -13.69 -9.83 -5.11
CA GLU A 130 -14.81 -10.48 -4.40
C GLU A 130 -15.78 -11.12 -5.40
N ILE A 131 -16.23 -12.33 -5.06
CA ILE A 131 -17.32 -12.98 -5.77
C ILE A 131 -18.57 -12.80 -4.91
N VAL A 132 -19.49 -11.96 -5.38
CA VAL A 132 -20.80 -11.81 -4.72
C VAL A 132 -21.60 -13.09 -4.97
N SER A 133 -22.11 -13.68 -3.89
CA SER A 133 -23.03 -14.81 -4.02
C SER A 133 -24.36 -14.31 -4.58
N GLU A 134 -24.75 -14.85 -5.73
CA GLU A 134 -26.06 -14.59 -6.34
C GLU A 134 -27.07 -15.67 -5.97
N PRO A 135 -28.36 -15.32 -5.81
CA PRO A 135 -29.39 -16.32 -5.59
C PRO A 135 -29.47 -17.28 -6.80
N PRO A 136 -29.80 -18.56 -6.58
CA PRO A 136 -30.01 -19.50 -7.69
C PRO A 136 -31.04 -18.94 -8.69
N VAL A 137 -30.77 -19.09 -9.99
CA VAL A 137 -31.59 -18.52 -11.08
C VAL A 137 -33.07 -18.94 -11.00
N ASN A 138 -33.36 -20.10 -10.41
CA ASN A 138 -34.72 -20.64 -10.25
C ASN A 138 -35.20 -20.65 -8.78
N LEU A 139 -34.64 -19.81 -7.91
CA LEU A 139 -35.09 -19.71 -6.52
C LEU A 139 -36.51 -19.12 -6.47
N PRO A 140 -37.48 -19.77 -5.82
CA PRO A 140 -38.81 -19.20 -5.64
C PRO A 140 -38.75 -17.85 -4.93
N ILE A 141 -39.51 -16.84 -5.38
CA ILE A 141 -39.54 -15.50 -4.77
C ILE A 141 -39.83 -15.56 -3.26
N ALA A 142 -40.68 -16.51 -2.83
CA ALA A 142 -41.00 -16.73 -1.42
C ALA A 142 -39.80 -17.17 -0.58
N GLU A 143 -38.78 -17.79 -1.19
CA GLU A 143 -37.55 -18.26 -0.54
C GLU A 143 -36.38 -17.26 -0.71
N LEU A 144 -36.56 -16.20 -1.51
CA LEU A 144 -35.51 -15.22 -1.79
C LEU A 144 -35.08 -14.46 -0.53
N SER A 145 -36.03 -14.04 0.32
CA SER A 145 -35.74 -13.35 1.58
C SER A 145 -34.89 -14.22 2.51
N ASP A 146 -35.34 -15.46 2.75
CA ASP A 146 -34.62 -16.44 3.58
C ASP A 146 -33.23 -16.74 3.03
N TRP A 147 -33.08 -16.81 1.71
CA TRP A 147 -31.80 -17.04 1.08
C TRP A 147 -30.87 -15.83 1.27
N MET A 148 -31.38 -14.62 1.04
CA MET A 148 -30.62 -13.38 1.24
C MET A 148 -30.19 -13.24 2.69
N GLU A 149 -31.07 -13.45 3.67
CA GLU A 149 -30.72 -13.37 5.09
C GLU A 149 -29.60 -14.34 5.49
N LYS A 150 -29.56 -15.53 4.88
CA LYS A 150 -28.56 -16.56 5.21
C LYS A 150 -27.23 -16.41 4.46
N HIS A 151 -27.24 -15.84 3.25
CA HIS A 151 -26.08 -15.86 2.35
C HIS A 151 -25.57 -14.47 1.96
N HIS A 152 -26.34 -13.41 2.22
CA HIS A 152 -25.91 -12.06 1.93
C HIS A 152 -24.83 -11.63 2.94
N LYS A 153 -23.64 -11.35 2.40
CA LYS A 153 -22.55 -10.69 3.10
C LYS A 153 -22.41 -9.27 2.57
N SER A 154 -22.12 -8.32 3.45
CA SER A 154 -21.69 -7.00 3.02
C SER A 154 -20.40 -7.09 2.21
N ARG A 155 -20.08 -6.05 1.44
CA ARG A 155 -18.79 -5.98 0.71
C ARG A 155 -17.61 -6.11 1.65
N PHE A 156 -17.71 -5.52 2.84
CA PHE A 156 -16.67 -5.65 3.87
C PHE A 156 -16.56 -7.09 4.39
N GLU A 157 -17.68 -7.77 4.64
CA GLU A 157 -17.66 -9.17 5.08
C GLU A 157 -17.05 -10.09 4.00
N LEU A 158 -17.34 -9.86 2.72
CA LEU A 158 -16.69 -10.58 1.61
C LEU A 158 -15.18 -10.31 1.60
N ALA A 159 -14.79 -9.04 1.67
CA ALA A 159 -13.39 -8.64 1.65
C ALA A 159 -12.62 -9.13 2.89
N LEU A 160 -13.23 -9.18 4.08
CA LEU A 160 -12.51 -9.64 5.26
C LEU A 160 -12.53 -11.17 5.39
N PHE A 161 -13.69 -11.81 5.24
CA PHE A 161 -13.85 -13.23 5.57
C PHE A 161 -13.64 -14.16 4.37
N ASP A 162 -14.00 -13.75 3.15
CA ASP A 162 -13.94 -14.65 2.00
C ASP A 162 -12.58 -14.58 1.31
N THR A 163 -12.01 -13.39 1.15
CA THR A 163 -10.66 -13.24 0.56
C THR A 163 -9.57 -13.40 1.62
N HIS A 164 -9.65 -12.71 2.76
CA HIS A 164 -8.61 -12.74 3.80
C HIS A 164 -8.85 -13.70 4.96
N LYS A 165 -9.91 -14.52 4.92
CA LYS A 165 -10.19 -15.55 5.94
C LYS A 165 -10.31 -15.02 7.38
N GLY A 166 -10.72 -13.76 7.52
CA GLY A 166 -10.82 -13.07 8.80
C GLY A 166 -9.50 -12.50 9.31
N ASP A 167 -8.41 -12.60 8.55
CA ASP A 167 -7.12 -12.01 8.90
C ASP A 167 -7.12 -10.50 8.63
N LYS A 168 -7.17 -9.73 9.71
CA LYS A 168 -7.15 -8.27 9.65
C LYS A 168 -5.83 -7.73 9.11
N GLU A 169 -4.70 -8.38 9.36
CA GLU A 169 -3.39 -7.89 8.91
C GLU A 169 -3.23 -8.11 7.42
N ALA A 170 -3.67 -9.26 6.90
CA ALA A 170 -3.71 -9.50 5.46
C ALA A 170 -4.65 -8.50 4.75
N PHE A 171 -5.83 -8.24 5.31
CA PHE A 171 -6.76 -7.23 4.79
C PHE A 171 -6.15 -5.82 4.75
N LEU A 172 -5.52 -5.39 5.85
CA LEU A 172 -4.83 -4.10 5.92
C LEU A 172 -3.61 -4.04 4.99
N GLY A 173 -2.90 -5.16 4.83
CA GLY A 173 -1.79 -5.31 3.90
C GLY A 173 -2.23 -5.11 2.44
N GLU A 174 -3.37 -5.67 2.05
CA GLU A 174 -3.95 -5.42 0.72
C GLU A 174 -4.41 -3.97 0.55
N LEU A 175 -5.09 -3.39 1.56
CA LEU A 175 -5.51 -1.99 1.56
C LEU A 175 -4.32 -1.04 1.40
N GLN A 176 -3.22 -1.32 2.09
CA GLN A 176 -1.98 -0.57 1.99
C GLN A 176 -1.30 -0.77 0.66
N PHE A 177 -1.13 -2.02 0.22
CA PHE A 177 -0.40 -2.34 -1.01
C PHE A 177 -1.09 -1.77 -2.24
N SER A 178 -2.41 -1.93 -2.36
CA SER A 178 -3.19 -1.33 -3.45
C SER A 178 -3.04 0.20 -3.49
N PHE A 179 -3.08 0.86 -2.33
CA PHE A 179 -2.85 2.30 -2.24
C PHE A 179 -1.44 2.70 -2.68
N VAL A 180 -0.39 2.12 -2.10
CA VAL A 180 0.99 2.54 -2.40
C VAL A 180 1.39 2.17 -3.82
N ARG A 181 0.89 1.05 -4.36
CA ARG A 181 1.09 0.63 -5.75
C ARG A 181 0.55 1.64 -6.74
N TRP A 182 -0.65 2.16 -6.48
CA TRP A 182 -1.20 3.29 -7.24
C TRP A 182 -0.44 4.60 -6.97
N LEU A 183 -0.13 4.93 -5.71
CA LEU A 183 0.47 6.20 -5.34
C LEU A 183 1.82 6.43 -6.01
N VAL A 184 2.72 5.44 -5.96
CA VAL A 184 4.09 5.56 -6.51
C VAL A 184 4.11 5.65 -8.04
N THR A 185 3.02 5.26 -8.70
CA THR A 185 2.86 5.30 -10.16
C THR A 185 1.92 6.41 -10.63
N SER A 186 1.26 7.13 -9.72
CA SER A 186 0.20 8.09 -10.03
C SER A 186 0.62 9.24 -10.98
N GLU A 187 1.91 9.61 -10.95
CA GLU A 187 2.48 10.61 -11.87
C GLU A 187 2.90 10.02 -13.23
N ASN A 188 2.91 8.70 -13.37
CA ASN A 188 3.50 7.93 -14.48
C ASN A 188 2.51 6.85 -14.97
N ASP A 189 1.50 7.27 -15.73
CA ASP A 189 0.36 6.46 -16.24
C ASP A 189 -0.59 5.87 -15.18
N GLY A 190 -0.14 5.75 -13.93
CA GLY A 190 -0.92 5.21 -12.81
C GLY A 190 -1.12 3.70 -12.89
N ASP A 191 -1.54 3.10 -11.77
CA ASP A 191 -1.95 1.71 -11.72
C ASP A 191 -3.46 1.60 -11.49
N ALA A 192 -4.21 1.39 -12.58
CA ALA A 192 -5.67 1.36 -12.53
C ALA A 192 -6.21 0.16 -11.75
N GLU A 193 -5.54 -0.99 -11.82
CA GLU A 193 -5.92 -2.18 -11.05
C GLU A 193 -5.82 -1.89 -9.56
N ALA A 194 -4.67 -1.36 -9.13
CA ALA A 194 -4.43 -1.00 -7.74
C ALA A 194 -5.36 0.12 -7.26
N SER A 195 -5.57 1.15 -8.08
CA SER A 195 -6.50 2.25 -7.76
C SER A 195 -7.93 1.76 -7.58
N ASN A 196 -8.43 0.93 -8.51
CA ASN A 196 -9.78 0.38 -8.45
C ASN A 196 -9.94 -0.51 -7.21
N ARG A 197 -8.91 -1.29 -6.87
CA ARG A 197 -8.95 -2.16 -5.70
C ARG A 197 -8.97 -1.36 -4.40
N TRP A 198 -8.11 -0.36 -4.27
CA TRP A 198 -8.09 0.52 -3.12
C TRP A 198 -9.44 1.25 -2.94
N GLN A 199 -10.01 1.80 -4.01
CA GLN A 199 -11.34 2.44 -3.98
C GLN A 199 -12.44 1.45 -3.57
N HIS A 200 -12.41 0.22 -4.07
CA HIS A 200 -13.36 -0.81 -3.66
C HIS A 200 -13.27 -1.11 -2.16
N LEU A 201 -12.06 -1.31 -1.64
CA LEU A 201 -11.84 -1.57 -0.21
C LEU A 201 -12.28 -0.38 0.64
N LEU A 202 -11.96 0.85 0.23
CA LEU A 202 -12.39 2.07 0.91
C LEU A 202 -13.91 2.17 1.00
N LEU A 203 -14.62 1.96 -0.11
CA LEU A 203 -16.09 1.96 -0.13
C LEU A 203 -16.68 0.84 0.73
N SER A 204 -16.04 -0.34 0.74
CA SER A 204 -16.48 -1.45 1.59
C SER A 204 -16.37 -1.11 3.08
N ILE A 205 -15.29 -0.42 3.47
CA ILE A 205 -15.05 0.07 4.84
C ILE A 205 -16.10 1.11 5.22
N TYR A 206 -16.39 2.07 4.33
CA TYR A 206 -17.38 3.12 4.58
C TYR A 206 -18.79 2.59 4.77
N ASN A 207 -19.11 1.44 4.19
CA ASN A 207 -20.43 0.83 4.22
C ASN A 207 -20.46 -0.47 5.03
N ALA A 208 -19.57 -0.63 6.01
CA ALA A 208 -19.49 -1.84 6.82
C ALA A 208 -20.68 -1.99 7.80
N GLY A 209 -21.22 -0.88 8.31
CA GLY A 209 -22.32 -0.85 9.27
C GLY A 209 -21.86 -1.05 10.72
N GLU A 210 -22.52 -0.35 11.65
CA GLU A 210 -22.28 -0.36 13.10
C GLU A 210 -22.05 -1.78 13.67
N ARG A 211 -22.89 -2.76 13.29
CA ARG A 211 -22.79 -4.15 13.76
C ARG A 211 -21.43 -4.78 13.43
N ILE A 212 -20.97 -4.63 12.19
CA ILE A 212 -19.71 -5.23 11.72
C ILE A 212 -18.52 -4.50 12.33
N ILE A 213 -18.61 -3.18 12.39
CA ILE A 213 -17.61 -2.31 13.03
C ILE A 213 -17.43 -2.73 14.50
N SER A 214 -18.52 -2.89 15.24
CA SER A 214 -18.50 -3.32 16.65
C SER A 214 -17.89 -4.71 16.83
N GLN A 215 -18.22 -5.66 15.95
CA GLN A 215 -17.69 -7.03 16.00
C GLN A 215 -16.20 -7.11 15.64
N ASN A 216 -15.67 -6.13 14.91
CA ASN A 216 -14.30 -6.09 14.42
C ASN A 216 -13.56 -4.83 14.88
N SER A 217 -13.82 -4.37 16.11
CA SER A 217 -13.37 -3.06 16.61
C SER A 217 -11.86 -2.82 16.42
N ASN A 218 -11.02 -3.79 16.81
CA ASN A 218 -9.56 -3.71 16.65
C ASN A 218 -9.11 -3.56 15.18
N CYS A 219 -9.89 -4.07 14.22
CA CYS A 219 -9.63 -3.88 12.80
C CYS A 219 -9.95 -2.43 12.41
N PHE A 220 -11.10 -1.90 12.81
CA PHE A 220 -11.52 -0.55 12.46
C PHE A 220 -10.67 0.56 13.09
N VAL A 221 -10.14 0.33 14.31
CA VAL A 221 -9.12 1.22 14.90
C VAL A 221 -7.90 1.34 13.97
N ALA A 222 -7.37 0.19 13.52
CA ALA A 222 -6.22 0.14 12.62
C ALA A 222 -6.54 0.66 11.20
N VAL A 223 -7.77 0.49 10.74
CA VAL A 223 -8.26 1.07 9.49
C VAL A 223 -8.19 2.60 9.55
N ILE A 224 -8.69 3.24 10.62
CA ILE A 224 -8.63 4.70 10.75
C ILE A 224 -7.18 5.21 10.70
N ASP A 225 -6.26 4.57 11.43
CA ASP A 225 -4.84 4.94 11.40
C ASP A 225 -4.25 4.79 9.99
N THR A 226 -4.64 3.74 9.27
CA THR A 226 -4.20 3.48 7.89
C THR A 226 -4.76 4.53 6.94
N LEU A 227 -6.06 4.84 7.01
CA LEU A 227 -6.70 5.82 6.15
C LEU A 227 -6.12 7.22 6.35
N ILE A 228 -5.89 7.64 7.60
CA ILE A 228 -5.27 8.95 7.88
C ILE A 228 -3.88 9.02 7.23
N ALA A 229 -3.03 8.01 7.41
CA ALA A 229 -1.69 7.97 6.80
C ALA A 229 -1.74 8.00 5.26
N GLN A 230 -2.67 7.28 4.65
CA GLN A 230 -2.89 7.32 3.20
C GLN A 230 -3.35 8.71 2.75
N PHE A 231 -4.33 9.28 3.46
CA PHE A 231 -4.96 10.55 3.09
C PHE A 231 -3.98 11.72 3.21
N GLU A 232 -3.01 11.66 4.12
CA GLU A 232 -1.90 12.64 4.21
C GLU A 232 -1.06 12.73 2.93
N CYS A 233 -1.12 11.72 2.07
CA CYS A 233 -0.43 11.71 0.77
C CYS A 233 -1.25 12.30 -0.38
N LEU A 234 -2.54 12.57 -0.16
CA LEU A 234 -3.48 13.01 -1.19
C LEU A 234 -3.59 14.54 -1.21
N PRO A 235 -3.82 15.17 -2.37
CA PRO A 235 -4.03 16.62 -2.44
C PRO A 235 -5.40 17.01 -1.85
N ASP A 236 -5.52 18.25 -1.38
CA ASP A 236 -6.75 18.76 -0.73
C ASP A 236 -7.97 18.74 -1.66
N SER A 237 -7.78 18.85 -2.98
CA SER A 237 -8.87 18.72 -3.97
C SER A 237 -9.59 17.38 -3.94
N MET A 238 -8.96 16.32 -3.40
CA MET A 238 -9.62 15.02 -3.23
C MET A 238 -10.50 14.95 -1.98
N PHE A 239 -10.62 16.03 -1.19
CA PHE A 239 -11.46 16.06 0.02
C PHE A 239 -12.68 16.96 -0.13
N GLU A 240 -12.98 17.44 -1.34
CA GLU A 240 -14.24 18.13 -1.62
C GLU A 240 -15.45 17.26 -1.22
N PRO A 241 -16.61 17.86 -0.82
CA PRO A 241 -17.76 17.12 -0.31
C PRO A 241 -18.26 15.95 -1.19
N ASN A 242 -18.11 16.05 -2.51
CA ASN A 242 -18.58 15.05 -3.47
C ASN A 242 -17.46 14.17 -4.03
N SER A 243 -16.24 14.27 -3.50
CA SER A 243 -15.13 13.41 -3.93
C SER A 243 -15.35 11.97 -3.47
N PHE A 244 -14.81 10.99 -4.21
CA PHE A 244 -14.93 9.59 -3.82
C PHE A 244 -14.30 9.29 -2.44
N VAL A 245 -13.27 10.06 -2.03
CA VAL A 245 -12.60 9.88 -0.73
C VAL A 245 -13.52 10.30 0.41
N ASN A 246 -14.37 11.30 0.19
CA ASN A 246 -15.07 11.99 1.27
C ASN A 246 -16.59 11.78 1.26
N HIS A 247 -17.19 11.45 0.11
CA HIS A 247 -18.65 11.37 -0.08
C HIS A 247 -19.32 10.44 0.94
N ASP A 248 -18.79 9.23 1.11
CA ASP A 248 -19.36 8.19 1.99
C ASP A 248 -18.64 8.11 3.36
N ALA A 249 -17.63 8.95 3.60
CA ALA A 249 -16.80 8.87 4.79
C ALA A 249 -17.59 9.15 6.09
N SER A 250 -18.69 9.92 6.00
CA SER A 250 -19.56 10.19 7.15
C SER A 250 -20.27 8.93 7.66
N TYR A 251 -20.60 7.97 6.79
CA TYR A 251 -21.25 6.72 7.23
C TYR A 251 -20.37 5.93 8.19
N LEU A 252 -19.07 5.81 7.86
CA LEU A 252 -18.09 5.19 8.78
C LEU A 252 -18.02 5.94 10.12
N VAL A 253 -17.98 7.27 10.07
CA VAL A 253 -17.90 8.10 11.28
C VAL A 253 -19.14 7.90 12.15
N GLU A 254 -20.34 8.00 11.56
CA GLU A 254 -21.62 7.81 12.24
C GLU A 254 -21.69 6.42 12.88
N ASP A 255 -21.43 5.36 12.10
CA ASP A 255 -21.44 3.98 12.59
C ASP A 255 -20.43 3.76 13.73
N MET A 256 -19.25 4.38 13.69
CA MET A 256 -18.24 4.28 14.76
C MET A 256 -18.67 5.02 16.04
N LEU A 257 -19.36 6.15 15.90
CA LEU A 257 -19.86 6.96 17.02
C LEU A 257 -21.07 6.33 17.69
N ASP A 258 -21.89 5.62 16.93
CA ASP A 258 -23.09 4.94 17.42
C ASP A 258 -22.77 3.65 18.19
N THR A 259 -21.52 3.15 18.12
CA THR A 259 -21.08 2.01 18.93
C THR A 259 -20.95 2.37 20.42
N ASP A 260 -21.21 1.39 21.30
CA ASP A 260 -20.92 1.49 22.74
C ASP A 260 -19.42 1.33 23.08
N ILE A 261 -18.52 1.26 22.08
CA ILE A 261 -17.09 0.99 22.26
C ILE A 261 -16.32 2.32 22.26
N GLU A 262 -15.83 2.72 23.43
CA GLU A 262 -15.17 4.03 23.64
C GLU A 262 -14.03 4.31 22.65
N GLU A 263 -13.19 3.31 22.37
CA GLU A 263 -12.05 3.44 21.45
C GLU A 263 -12.49 3.69 20.00
N LEU A 264 -13.55 3.03 19.54
CA LEU A 264 -14.12 3.26 18.21
C LEU A 264 -14.71 4.66 18.12
N GLY A 265 -15.48 5.09 19.12
CA GLY A 265 -15.99 6.45 19.17
C GLY A 265 -14.87 7.50 19.17
N ALA A 266 -13.75 7.24 19.86
CA ALA A 266 -12.58 8.12 19.87
C ALA A 266 -11.92 8.21 18.47
N LYS A 267 -11.72 7.06 17.80
CA LYS A 267 -11.17 7.00 16.45
C LYS A 267 -12.09 7.62 15.40
N GLY A 268 -13.41 7.42 15.52
CA GLY A 268 -14.41 8.08 14.66
C GLY A 268 -14.33 9.60 14.77
N ARG A 269 -14.21 10.15 16.00
CA ARG A 269 -14.01 11.60 16.22
C ARG A 269 -12.69 12.11 15.64
N GLU A 270 -11.60 11.35 15.80
CA GLU A 270 -10.30 11.68 15.23
C GLU A 270 -10.37 11.79 13.71
N PHE A 271 -10.98 10.78 13.05
CA PHE A 271 -11.13 10.75 11.61
C PHE A 271 -12.04 11.89 11.10
N ALA A 272 -13.15 12.15 11.79
CA ALA A 272 -14.04 13.26 11.47
C ALA A 272 -13.32 14.62 11.55
N ALA A 273 -12.56 14.85 12.61
CA ALA A 273 -11.78 16.08 12.79
C ALA A 273 -10.70 16.22 11.70
N TYR A 274 -10.06 15.11 11.31
CA TYR A 274 -9.10 15.10 10.22
C TYR A 274 -9.76 15.50 8.89
N LEU A 275 -10.88 14.86 8.52
CA LEU A 275 -11.58 15.17 7.27
C LEU A 275 -12.06 16.62 7.23
N GLU A 276 -12.60 17.14 8.34
CA GLU A 276 -13.06 18.52 8.41
C GLU A 276 -11.91 19.51 8.19
N LYS A 277 -10.75 19.27 8.83
CA LYS A 277 -9.55 20.08 8.60
C LYS A 277 -9.11 20.07 7.13
N ARG A 278 -9.19 18.93 6.45
CA ARG A 278 -8.82 18.83 5.03
C ARG A 278 -9.78 19.61 4.14
N ARG A 279 -11.09 19.56 4.41
CA ARG A 279 -12.11 20.33 3.67
C ARG A 279 -11.92 21.84 3.78
N THR A 280 -11.54 22.34 4.95
CA THR A 280 -11.40 23.79 5.18
C THR A 280 -10.10 24.39 4.65
N ASN A 281 -9.10 23.56 4.31
CA ASN A 281 -7.79 23.99 3.84
C ASN A 281 -7.64 23.99 2.31
N GLY A 282 -8.56 23.32 1.59
CA GLY A 282 -8.65 23.35 0.11
C GLY A 282 -9.43 24.56 -0.38
#